data_AF-A0A2V6ZH81-F1
#
_entry.id   AF-A0A2V6ZH81-F1
#
_cell.length_a   1.000
_cell.length_b   1.000
_cell.length_c   1.000
_cell.angle_alpha   90.00
_cell.angle_beta   90.00
_cell.angle_gamma   90.00
#
_symmetry.space_group_name_H-M   'P 1'
#
loop_
_entity.id
_entity.type
_entity.pdbx_description
1 polymer ?
#
loop_
_entity_poly.entity_id
_entity_poly.type
_entity_poly.pdbx_seq_one_letter_code
_entity_poly.pdbx_strand_id
1 'polypeptide(L)' 'YKGGPNSGVFIQIICDDPDDLPVPGRRYSFGVVKAAQALGDFRVLQERGRRALRVHLGSDVKAGLALLGRALEA' A
#
# COMPACT_ATOMS: atom_id res chain seq x y z
N TYR A 1 -15.77 1.06 -7.97
CA TYR A 1 -14.84 -0.10 -7.94
C TYR A 1 -13.77 0.11 -9.01
N LYS A 2 -12.56 -0.49 -8.91
CA LYS A 2 -11.37 -0.23 -9.77
C LYS A 2 -11.53 -0.66 -11.25
N GLY A 3 -12.61 -0.23 -11.89
CA GLY A 3 -13.14 -0.72 -13.17
C GLY A 3 -13.15 0.28 -14.31
N GLY A 4 -12.47 1.43 -14.16
CA GLY A 4 -12.26 2.36 -15.28
C GLY A 4 -11.39 1.80 -16.41
N PRO A 5 -11.14 2.57 -17.48
CA PRO A 5 -10.33 2.13 -18.63
C PRO A 5 -8.94 1.61 -18.24
N ASN A 6 -8.35 0.71 -19.04
CA ASN A 6 -7.01 0.14 -18.78
C ASN A 6 -5.84 1.10 -19.09
N SER A 7 -6.09 2.41 -19.14
CA SER A 7 -5.07 3.43 -19.38
C SER A 7 -4.36 3.88 -18.11
N GLY A 8 -4.96 3.68 -16.93
CA GLY A 8 -4.38 4.09 -15.65
C GLY A 8 -3.09 3.33 -15.27
N VAL A 9 -2.19 4.05 -14.59
CA VAL A 9 -0.99 3.52 -13.93
C VAL A 9 -1.09 3.90 -12.46
N PHE A 10 -0.88 2.94 -11.57
CA PHE A 10 -1.15 3.09 -10.14
C PHE A 10 0.11 2.83 -9.33
N ILE A 11 0.29 3.61 -8.26
CA ILE A 11 1.26 3.32 -7.21
C ILE A 11 0.52 3.17 -5.88
N GLN A 12 0.77 2.07 -5.18
CA GLN A 12 0.34 1.87 -3.81
C GLN A 12 1.55 2.03 -2.91
N ILE A 13 1.51 3.02 -2.02
CA ILE A 13 2.56 3.28 -1.05
C ILE A 13 2.05 2.87 0.33
N ILE A 14 2.82 2.05 1.03
CA ILE A 14 2.55 1.58 2.39
C ILE A 14 3.78 1.74 3.28
N CYS A 15 3.58 1.68 4.58
CA CYS A 15 4.64 1.69 5.60
C CYS A 15 4.24 0.78 6.75
N ASP A 16 5.17 0.52 7.65
CA ASP A 16 4.85 -0.14 8.92
C ASP A 16 3.95 0.78 9.77
N ASP A 17 3.17 0.19 10.66
CA ASP A 17 2.32 0.89 11.62
C ASP A 17 3.00 0.86 12.99
N PRO A 18 3.74 1.91 13.40
CA PRO A 18 4.48 1.92 14.67
C PRO A 18 3.54 1.86 15.88
N ASP A 19 2.36 2.46 15.77
CA ASP A 19 1.31 2.45 16.80
C ASP A 19 0.18 1.48 16.41
N ASP A 20 0.47 0.18 16.44
CA ASP A 20 -0.49 -0.85 16.01
C ASP A 20 -1.52 -1.19 17.10
N LEU A 21 -2.66 -0.50 17.06
CA LEU A 21 -3.71 -0.63 18.07
C LEU A 21 -4.55 -1.93 17.88
N PRO A 22 -4.90 -2.65 18.95
CA PRO A 22 -5.80 -3.80 18.86
C PRO A 22 -7.21 -3.36 18.47
N VAL A 23 -7.90 -4.16 17.65
CA VAL A 23 -9.32 -3.94 17.38
C VAL A 23 -10.13 -4.49 18.55
N PRO A 24 -11.02 -3.70 19.20
CA PRO A 24 -11.80 -4.16 20.34
C PRO A 24 -12.57 -5.46 20.07
N GLY A 25 -12.39 -6.46 20.94
CA GLY A 25 -13.07 -7.76 20.83
C GLY A 25 -12.58 -8.66 19.69
N ARG A 26 -11.47 -8.34 19.02
CA ARG A 26 -10.89 -9.13 17.92
C ARG A 26 -9.48 -9.60 18.26
N ARG A 27 -9.01 -10.61 17.53
CA ARG A 27 -7.65 -11.19 17.67
C ARG A 27 -6.60 -10.50 16.78
N TYR A 28 -6.98 -9.44 16.08
CA TYR A 28 -6.13 -8.70 15.16
C TYR A 28 -6.14 -7.22 15.48
N SER A 29 -5.16 -6.50 14.95
CA SER A 29 -4.96 -5.07 15.14
C SER A 29 -5.42 -4.25 13.93
N PHE A 30 -5.49 -2.93 14.09
CA PHE A 30 -5.85 -2.01 13.02
C PHE A 30 -4.79 -1.99 11.91
N GLY A 31 -3.51 -2.17 12.22
CA GLY A 31 -2.43 -2.33 11.23
C GLY A 31 -2.65 -3.57 10.36
N VAL A 32 -3.10 -4.69 10.95
CA VAL A 32 -3.51 -5.88 10.16
C VAL A 32 -4.68 -5.56 9.23
N VAL A 33 -5.69 -4.82 9.69
CA VAL A 33 -6.82 -4.41 8.86
C VAL A 33 -6.38 -3.50 7.71
N LYS A 34 -5.55 -2.50 7.99
CA LYS A 34 -4.98 -1.57 7.00
C LYS A 34 -4.15 -2.31 5.96
N ALA A 35 -3.28 -3.21 6.38
CA ALA A 35 -2.47 -4.04 5.49
C ALA A 35 -3.34 -4.96 4.61
N ALA A 36 -4.39 -5.56 5.18
CA ALA A 36 -5.32 -6.41 4.44
C ALA A 36 -6.11 -5.61 3.39
N GLN A 37 -6.58 -4.41 3.72
CA GLN A 37 -7.29 -3.54 2.78
C GLN A 37 -6.37 -3.09 1.64
N ALA A 38 -5.15 -2.64 1.96
CA ALA A 38 -4.16 -2.27 0.94
C ALA A 38 -3.86 -3.45 0.01
N LEU A 39 -3.66 -4.65 0.56
CA LEU A 39 -3.43 -5.84 -0.26
C LEU A 39 -4.63 -6.20 -1.15
N GLY A 40 -5.86 -6.13 -0.63
CA GLY A 40 -7.08 -6.35 -1.40
C GLY A 40 -7.21 -5.37 -2.56
N ASP A 41 -6.91 -4.10 -2.31
CA ASP A 41 -6.90 -3.06 -3.34
C ASP A 41 -5.90 -3.34 -4.46
N PHE A 42 -4.69 -3.76 -4.11
CA PHE A 42 -3.66 -4.10 -5.08
C PHE A 42 -4.03 -5.34 -5.91
N ARG A 43 -4.56 -6.39 -5.27
CA ARG A 43 -5.00 -7.61 -5.95
C ARG A 43 -6.06 -7.32 -7.01
N VAL A 44 -7.05 -6.49 -6.70
CA VAL A 44 -8.08 -6.11 -7.68
C VAL A 44 -7.49 -5.37 -8.88
N LEU A 45 -6.42 -4.58 -8.71
CA LEU A 45 -5.69 -3.98 -9.85
C LEU A 45 -4.98 -5.06 -10.68
N GLN A 46 -4.28 -5.98 -10.02
CA GLN A 46 -3.56 -7.07 -10.70
C GLN A 46 -4.49 -7.99 -11.48
N GLU A 47 -5.57 -8.46 -10.87
CA GLU A 47 -6.59 -9.34 -11.48
C GLU A 47 -7.23 -8.72 -12.73
N ARG A 48 -7.28 -7.38 -12.80
CA ARG A 48 -7.82 -6.64 -13.94
C ARG A 48 -6.76 -6.25 -14.97
N GLY A 49 -5.52 -6.76 -14.82
CA GLY A 49 -4.41 -6.45 -15.73
C GLY A 49 -4.00 -4.98 -15.71
N ARG A 50 -4.19 -4.28 -14.57
CA ARG A 50 -3.75 -2.88 -14.42
C ARG A 50 -2.25 -2.84 -14.16
N ARG A 51 -1.60 -1.78 -14.64
CA ARG A 51 -0.22 -1.47 -14.29
C ARG A 51 -0.21 -0.87 -12.89
N ALA A 52 0.27 -1.64 -11.93
CA ALA A 52 0.33 -1.23 -10.53
C ALA A 52 1.67 -1.61 -9.93
N LEU A 53 2.29 -0.66 -9.22
CA LEU A 53 3.47 -0.89 -8.40
C LEU A 53 3.10 -0.75 -6.93
N ARG A 54 3.59 -1.64 -6.09
CA ARG A 54 3.47 -1.54 -4.63
C ARG A 54 4.84 -1.22 -4.04
N VAL A 55 4.91 -0.16 -3.24
CA VAL A 55 6.14 0.32 -2.58
C VAL A 55 5.92 0.29 -1.08
N HIS A 56 6.83 -0.39 -0.37
CA HIS A 56 6.86 -0.43 1.09
C HIS A 56 7.98 0.47 1.59
N LEU A 57 7.63 1.53 2.34
CA LEU A 57 8.58 2.52 2.85
C LEU A 57 9.36 2.04 4.07
N GLY A 58 8.87 1.00 4.77
CA GLY A 58 9.43 0.52 6.03
C GLY A 58 8.90 1.33 7.21
N SER A 59 9.66 1.32 8.31
CA SER A 59 9.29 1.99 9.56
C SER A 59 9.66 3.48 9.59
N ASP A 60 10.67 3.90 8.83
CA ASP A 60 11.01 5.33 8.64
C ASP A 60 10.39 5.84 7.33
N VAL A 61 9.18 6.39 7.45
CA VAL A 61 8.44 6.98 6.33
C VAL A 61 9.23 8.09 5.64
N LYS A 62 9.96 8.92 6.39
CA LYS A 62 10.67 10.07 5.82
C LYS A 62 11.87 9.61 4.99
N ALA A 63 12.66 8.69 5.53
CA ALA A 63 13.78 8.10 4.78
C ALA A 63 13.29 7.29 3.57
N GLY A 64 12.21 6.52 3.73
CA GLY A 64 11.60 5.74 2.65
C GLY A 64 11.10 6.61 1.49
N LEU A 65 10.40 7.71 1.80
CA LEU A 65 9.95 8.66 0.78
C LEU A 65 11.12 9.35 0.07
N ALA A 66 12.17 9.72 0.80
CA ALA A 66 13.37 10.31 0.20
C ALA A 66 14.07 9.33 -0.75
N LEU A 67 14.11 8.03 -0.42
CA LEU A 67 14.63 6.99 -1.30
C LEU A 67 13.77 6.81 -2.55
N LEU A 68 12.45 6.76 -2.40
CA LEU A 68 11.52 6.66 -3.52
C LEU A 68 11.67 7.87 -4.47
N GLY A 69 11.79 9.08 -3.93
CA GLY A 69 12.03 10.30 -4.72
C GLY A 69 13.30 10.18 -5.58
N ARG A 70 14.42 9.79 -4.98
CA ARG A 70 15.69 9.58 -5.72
C ARG A 70 15.57 8.51 -6.81
N ALA A 71 14.82 7.43 -6.54
CA ALA A 71 14.64 6.35 -7.49
C ALA A 71 13.78 6.74 -8.70
N LEU A 72 12.95 7.79 -8.60
CA LEU A 72 12.12 8.31 -9.70
C LEU A 72 12.85 9.34 -10.56
N GLU A 73 13.90 9.97 -10.04
CA GLU A 73 14.70 10.98 -10.73
C GLU A 73 15.92 10.41 -11.48
N ALA A 74 16.24 9.13 -11.24
CA ALA A 74 17.35 8.40 -11.88
C ALA A 74 16.94 7.77 -13.21
#